data_AF-A0A951LV68-F1
#
_entry.id   AF-A0A951LV68-F1
#
_cell.length_a   1.000
_cell.length_b   1.000
_cell.length_c   1.000
_cell.angle_alpha   90.00
_cell.angle_beta   90.00
_cell.angle_gamma   90.00
#
_symmetry.space_group_name_H-M   'P 1'
#
loop_
_entity.id
_entity.type
_entity.pdbx_description
1 polymer ?
#
loop_
_entity_poly.entity_id
_entity_poly.type
_entity_poly.pdbx_seq_one_letter_code
_entity_poly.pdbx_strand_id
1 'polypeptide(L)'
;MKIKITLICLLLIFTSFSSAHAQKKRPDSGAAASVLRNDKDEVDAAAALAPAERIQKLKAFIAAHPRSNQKQRAQELIVVAHAMLGDEKLQAGDAAGGKEQFLQALAELPQTISDKLFDGVVAKIPGNLFLRGERAASIEMARAIEERVKDNALRLLALSAFYLGIEAPDDALRLAEQAIKLAPEESAAYQARAAAHRIALRLDESAADYARALELAPTSDFARRSLAEMRRATGKTEEALALYRELLKANAADEFARVGLVLSLFELGQKEE
;
A
#
# COMPACT_ATOMS: atom_id res chain seq x y z
N MET A 1 63.94 25.63 9.95
CA MET A 1 65.26 25.61 10.61
C MET A 1 65.07 25.02 12.01
N LYS A 2 65.16 23.70 12.15
CA LYS A 2 66.21 22.97 12.89
C LYS A 2 66.33 23.28 14.39
N ILE A 3 65.89 22.29 15.19
CA ILE A 3 66.61 21.56 16.27
C ILE A 3 66.98 22.29 17.57
N LYS A 4 66.59 21.69 18.71
CA LYS A 4 67.35 21.41 19.96
C LYS A 4 66.47 20.48 20.82
N ILE A 5 66.56 19.15 20.77
CA ILE A 5 67.49 18.23 21.48
C ILE A 5 67.89 18.70 22.88
N THR A 6 67.38 18.02 23.91
CA THR A 6 68.14 17.72 25.14
C THR A 6 67.67 16.36 25.68
N LEU A 7 68.64 15.49 25.86
CA LEU A 7 68.61 14.09 26.25
C LEU A 7 69.01 14.01 27.73
N ILE A 8 68.28 13.29 28.58
CA ILE A 8 68.82 12.80 29.87
C ILE A 8 68.41 11.33 30.02
N CYS A 9 69.43 10.47 29.91
CA CYS A 9 69.43 9.07 30.29
C CYS A 9 69.51 8.93 31.82
N LEU A 10 68.85 7.93 32.39
CA LEU A 10 69.34 7.26 33.60
C LEU A 10 69.12 5.75 33.48
N LEU A 11 70.23 5.03 33.31
CA LEU A 11 70.36 3.59 33.51
C LEU A 11 70.46 3.30 35.00
N LEU A 12 69.77 2.26 35.49
CA LEU A 12 70.29 1.39 36.55
C LEU A 12 69.98 -0.08 36.22
N ILE A 13 70.96 -0.92 36.52
CA ILE A 13 71.20 -2.29 36.06
C ILE A 13 70.96 -3.28 37.23
N PHE A 14 70.83 -4.57 36.88
CA PHE A 14 71.01 -5.79 37.68
C PHE A 14 69.75 -6.25 38.46
N THR A 15 69.34 -7.53 38.46
CA THR A 15 70.06 -8.82 38.37
C THR A 15 69.21 -9.92 37.72
N SER A 16 69.91 -10.87 37.11
CA SER A 16 69.46 -12.16 36.58
C SER A 16 68.94 -13.13 37.64
N PHE A 17 67.88 -13.91 37.32
CA PHE A 17 67.66 -15.23 37.91
C PHE A 17 67.05 -16.19 36.88
N SER A 18 67.48 -17.45 36.97
CA SER A 18 67.38 -18.51 35.98
C SER A 18 66.22 -19.48 36.26
N SER A 19 65.74 -20.10 35.17
CA SER A 19 65.20 -21.47 35.07
C SER A 19 63.69 -21.73 35.23
N ALA A 20 63.32 -22.77 34.47
CA ALA A 20 62.19 -23.69 34.61
C ALA A 20 60.96 -23.47 33.69
N HIS A 21 60.84 -24.41 32.75
CA HIS A 21 59.66 -24.73 31.96
C HIS A 21 58.40 -24.88 32.83
N ALA A 22 57.32 -24.19 32.46
CA ALA A 22 55.96 -24.60 32.77
C ALA A 22 55.02 -24.17 31.64
N GLN A 23 54.65 -25.15 30.82
CA GLN A 23 53.69 -25.04 29.73
C GLN A 23 52.30 -24.78 30.32
N LYS A 24 51.94 -23.50 30.48
CA LYS A 24 50.62 -23.08 30.96
C LYS A 24 49.62 -23.23 29.81
N LYS A 25 48.83 -24.31 29.87
CA LYS A 25 47.56 -24.47 29.12
C LYS A 25 46.79 -23.16 29.18
N ARG A 26 46.52 -22.56 28.01
CA ARG A 26 45.52 -21.49 27.88
C ARG A 26 44.20 -22.05 28.41
N PRO A 27 43.46 -21.32 29.26
CA PRO A 27 42.11 -21.72 29.58
C PRO A 27 41.29 -21.65 28.28
N ASP A 28 40.53 -22.70 28.00
CA ASP A 28 39.46 -22.68 27.01
C ASP A 28 38.57 -21.48 27.31
N SER A 29 38.81 -20.38 26.60
CA SER A 29 37.80 -19.35 26.39
C SER A 29 36.71 -20.06 25.59
N GLY A 30 35.75 -20.65 26.30
CA GLY A 30 34.51 -21.10 25.73
C GLY A 30 34.04 -19.99 24.80
N ALA A 31 34.10 -20.29 23.51
CA ALA A 31 33.61 -19.44 22.46
C ALA A 31 32.10 -19.32 22.70
N ALA A 32 31.71 -18.36 23.54
CA ALA A 32 30.45 -17.68 23.39
C ALA A 32 30.49 -17.14 21.98
N ALA A 33 29.86 -17.86 21.06
CA ALA A 33 29.65 -17.44 19.70
C ALA A 33 28.80 -16.15 19.76
N SER A 34 29.47 -15.01 19.93
CA SER A 34 28.93 -13.73 19.51
C SER A 34 28.98 -13.76 17.98
N VAL A 35 28.04 -14.50 17.39
CA VAL A 35 27.62 -14.22 16.03
C VAL A 35 27.30 -12.73 16.07
N LEU A 36 28.10 -11.91 15.38
CA LEU A 36 27.71 -10.55 15.02
C LEU A 36 26.40 -10.71 14.25
N ARG A 37 25.27 -10.70 14.96
CA ARG A 37 23.96 -10.78 14.34
C ARG A 37 23.87 -9.52 13.53
N ASN A 38 23.91 -9.67 12.20
CA ASN A 38 23.65 -8.55 11.34
C ASN A 38 22.23 -8.06 11.67
N ASP A 39 22.03 -6.74 11.81
CA ASP A 39 20.72 -6.12 12.03
C ASP A 39 19.64 -6.73 11.12
N LYS A 40 20.03 -7.12 9.90
CA LYS A 40 19.16 -7.84 8.97
C LYS A 40 18.67 -9.18 9.49
N ASP A 41 19.57 -10.02 9.99
CA ASP A 41 19.25 -11.36 10.50
C ASP A 41 18.37 -11.27 11.75
N GLU A 42 18.55 -10.23 12.57
CA GLU A 42 17.71 -9.98 13.73
C GLU A 42 16.27 -9.62 13.32
N VAL A 43 16.11 -8.71 12.36
CA VAL A 43 14.79 -8.36 11.82
C VAL A 43 14.14 -9.54 11.09
N ASP A 44 14.92 -10.34 10.36
CA ASP A 44 14.43 -11.55 9.69
C ASP A 44 13.97 -12.61 10.70
N ALA A 45 14.72 -12.82 11.77
CA ALA A 45 14.32 -13.72 12.86
C ALA A 45 13.03 -13.24 13.55
N ALA A 46 12.90 -11.94 13.79
CA ALA A 46 11.68 -11.38 14.37
C ALA A 46 10.46 -11.53 13.44
N ALA A 47 10.66 -11.44 12.13
CA ALA A 47 9.59 -11.59 11.14
C ALA A 47 8.91 -12.97 11.18
N ALA A 48 9.61 -14.01 11.63
CA ALA A 48 9.07 -15.37 11.77
C ALA A 48 8.23 -15.58 13.05
N LEU A 49 8.25 -14.63 13.98
CA LEU A 49 7.51 -14.73 15.25
C LEU A 49 6.02 -14.48 15.05
N ALA A 50 5.22 -14.92 16.03
CA ALA A 50 3.80 -14.58 16.13
C ALA A 50 3.62 -13.05 16.21
N PRO A 51 2.52 -12.48 15.68
CA PRO A 51 2.39 -11.02 15.51
C PRO A 51 2.66 -10.19 16.78
N ALA A 52 2.11 -10.58 17.92
CA ALA A 52 2.31 -9.85 19.19
C ALA A 52 3.78 -9.86 19.65
N GLU A 53 4.47 -11.00 19.56
CA GLU A 53 5.89 -11.12 19.91
C GLU A 53 6.77 -10.37 18.90
N ARG A 54 6.43 -10.47 17.60
CA ARG A 54 7.09 -9.74 16.51
C ARG A 54 7.09 -8.24 16.77
N ILE A 55 5.94 -7.67 17.17
CA ILE A 55 5.84 -6.23 17.49
C ILE A 55 6.79 -5.86 18.62
N GLN A 56 6.79 -6.61 19.72
CA GLN A 56 7.66 -6.32 20.87
C GLN A 56 9.15 -6.38 20.49
N LYS A 57 9.55 -7.43 19.77
CA LYS A 57 10.95 -7.61 19.34
C LYS A 57 11.40 -6.52 18.37
N LEU A 58 10.58 -6.18 17.38
CA LEU A 58 10.92 -5.14 16.42
C LEU A 58 10.93 -3.73 17.03
N LYS A 59 10.05 -3.43 17.99
CA LYS A 59 10.10 -2.17 18.74
C LYS A 59 11.38 -2.06 19.57
N ALA A 60 11.78 -3.14 20.24
CA ALA A 60 13.05 -3.19 20.97
C ALA A 60 14.26 -3.00 20.04
N PHE A 61 14.25 -3.65 18.87
CA PHE A 61 15.27 -3.48 17.84
C PHE A 61 15.37 -2.01 17.39
N ILE A 62 14.25 -1.35 17.08
CA ILE A 62 14.25 0.06 16.64
C ILE A 62 14.84 0.98 17.74
N ALA A 63 14.52 0.72 19.01
CA ALA A 63 15.04 1.48 20.14
C ALA A 63 16.56 1.28 20.34
N ALA A 64 17.04 0.04 20.19
CA ALA A 64 18.45 -0.29 20.37
C ALA A 64 19.33 0.10 19.16
N HIS A 65 18.77 0.15 17.95
CA HIS A 65 19.50 0.39 16.70
C HIS A 65 18.98 1.62 15.92
N PRO A 66 19.04 2.85 16.49
CA PRO A 66 18.38 4.03 15.90
C PRO A 66 18.95 4.47 14.54
N ARG A 67 20.17 4.04 14.20
CA ARG A 67 20.86 4.33 12.92
C ARG A 67 20.87 3.14 11.94
N SER A 68 20.18 2.04 12.26
CA SER A 68 20.13 0.88 11.39
C SER A 68 19.42 1.20 10.08
N ASN A 69 19.96 0.68 8.97
CA ASN A 69 19.27 0.70 7.69
C ASN A 69 18.05 -0.24 7.65
N GLN A 70 17.90 -1.13 8.63
CA GLN A 70 16.75 -2.04 8.74
C GLN A 70 15.56 -1.43 9.48
N LYS A 71 15.68 -0.21 10.03
CA LYS A 71 14.64 0.44 10.82
C LYS A 71 13.31 0.56 10.06
N GLN A 72 13.36 0.96 8.79
CA GLN A 72 12.15 1.08 7.98
C GLN A 72 11.48 -0.28 7.80
N ARG A 73 12.23 -1.32 7.44
CA ARG A 73 11.71 -2.68 7.29
C ARG A 73 11.10 -3.20 8.59
N ALA A 74 11.76 -2.97 9.73
CA ALA A 74 11.23 -3.33 11.04
C ALA A 74 9.90 -2.62 11.32
N GLN A 75 9.79 -1.33 10.99
CA GLN A 75 8.57 -0.56 11.15
C GLN A 75 7.44 -1.08 10.25
N GLU A 76 7.72 -1.38 8.98
CA GLU A 76 6.73 -1.99 8.09
C GLU A 76 6.21 -3.34 8.62
N LEU A 77 7.10 -4.18 9.17
CA LEU A 77 6.72 -5.46 9.77
C LEU A 77 5.88 -5.30 11.05
N ILE A 78 6.05 -4.21 11.81
CA ILE A 78 5.18 -3.86 12.95
C ILE A 78 3.78 -3.51 12.44
N VAL A 79 3.67 -2.67 11.41
CA VAL A 79 2.38 -2.32 10.78
C VAL A 79 1.66 -3.58 10.29
N VAL A 80 2.36 -4.45 9.58
CA VAL A 80 1.82 -5.74 9.10
C VAL A 80 1.35 -6.59 10.27
N ALA A 81 2.12 -6.70 11.35
CA ALA A 81 1.74 -7.50 12.51
C ALA A 81 0.49 -6.96 13.22
N HIS A 82 0.36 -5.65 13.38
CA HIS A 82 -0.86 -5.04 13.90
C HIS A 82 -2.06 -5.32 12.99
N ALA A 83 -1.92 -5.17 11.66
CA ALA A 83 -3.00 -5.51 10.74
C ALA A 83 -3.41 -6.99 10.80
N MET A 84 -2.44 -7.91 10.91
CA MET A 84 -2.71 -9.34 11.10
C MET A 84 -3.52 -9.60 12.37
N LEU A 85 -3.11 -9.01 13.50
CA LEU A 85 -3.88 -9.11 14.75
C LEU A 85 -5.28 -8.52 14.59
N GLY A 86 -5.41 -7.40 13.86
CA GLY A 86 -6.70 -6.79 13.56
C GLY A 86 -7.62 -7.76 12.82
N ASP A 87 -7.14 -8.38 11.75
CA ASP A 87 -7.87 -9.37 10.98
C ASP A 87 -8.23 -10.61 11.81
N GLU A 88 -7.30 -11.14 12.63
CA GLU A 88 -7.55 -12.26 13.54
C GLU A 88 -8.68 -11.94 14.53
N LYS A 89 -8.67 -10.72 15.10
CA LYS A 89 -9.71 -10.25 16.00
C LYS A 89 -11.07 -10.10 15.31
N LEU A 90 -11.10 -9.55 14.11
CA LEU A 90 -12.32 -9.47 13.30
C LEU A 90 -12.88 -10.86 12.98
N GLN A 91 -12.03 -11.84 12.66
CA GLN A 91 -12.45 -13.22 12.41
C GLN A 91 -13.03 -13.89 13.66
N ALA A 92 -12.51 -13.54 14.84
CA ALA A 92 -13.02 -14.01 16.13
C ALA A 92 -14.29 -13.26 16.61
N GLY A 93 -14.79 -12.27 15.86
CA GLY A 93 -15.95 -11.45 16.24
C GLY A 93 -15.63 -10.31 17.22
N ASP A 94 -14.36 -10.08 17.55
CA ASP A 94 -13.90 -8.97 18.39
C ASP A 94 -13.63 -7.74 17.51
N ALA A 95 -14.71 -7.07 17.10
CA ALA A 95 -14.64 -5.91 16.22
C ALA A 95 -13.89 -4.72 16.84
N ALA A 96 -14.09 -4.48 18.15
CA ALA A 96 -13.43 -3.41 18.88
C ALA A 96 -11.91 -3.65 18.96
N GLY A 97 -11.48 -4.87 19.29
CA GLY A 97 -10.07 -5.24 19.27
C GLY A 97 -9.47 -5.18 17.86
N GLY A 98 -10.24 -5.59 16.84
CA GLY A 98 -9.84 -5.47 15.45
C GLY A 98 -9.55 -4.02 15.04
N LYS A 99 -10.49 -3.12 15.35
CA LYS A 99 -10.35 -1.67 15.14
C LYS A 99 -9.12 -1.11 15.87
N GLU A 100 -8.92 -1.46 17.14
CA GLU A 100 -7.79 -0.99 17.92
C GLU A 100 -6.46 -1.37 17.26
N GLN A 101 -6.33 -2.60 16.78
CA GLN A 101 -5.12 -3.05 16.10
C GLN A 101 -4.87 -2.32 14.77
N PHE A 102 -5.91 -2.02 13.99
CA PHE A 102 -5.73 -1.20 12.78
C PHE A 102 -5.31 0.24 13.10
N LEU A 103 -5.86 0.84 14.16
CA LEU A 103 -5.40 2.14 14.64
C LEU A 103 -3.91 2.13 15.01
N GLN A 104 -3.45 1.07 15.70
CA GLN A 104 -2.03 0.88 15.99
C GLN A 104 -1.21 0.70 14.71
N ALA A 105 -1.71 -0.05 13.72
CA ALA A 105 -1.04 -0.19 12.43
C ALA A 105 -0.86 1.16 11.74
N LEU A 106 -1.89 2.02 11.72
CA LEU A 106 -1.80 3.35 11.11
C LEU A 106 -0.88 4.30 11.89
N ALA A 107 -0.86 4.22 13.23
CA ALA A 107 0.04 5.00 14.07
C ALA A 107 1.51 4.65 13.84
N GLU A 108 1.80 3.38 13.53
CA GLU A 108 3.16 2.89 13.27
C GLU A 108 3.60 3.07 11.81
N LEU A 109 2.77 3.62 10.92
CA LEU A 109 3.13 3.78 9.52
C LEU A 109 4.43 4.59 9.34
N PRO A 110 5.41 4.07 8.58
CA PRO A 110 6.64 4.79 8.30
C PRO A 110 6.37 6.09 7.54
N GLN A 111 7.31 7.03 7.62
CA GLN A 111 7.23 8.30 6.88
C GLN A 111 7.05 8.04 5.38
N THR A 112 7.89 7.17 4.82
CA THR A 112 7.74 6.65 3.47
C THR A 112 7.08 5.28 3.52
N ILE A 113 5.83 5.22 3.09
CA ILE A 113 5.09 3.96 2.95
C ILE A 113 5.52 3.32 1.62
N SER A 114 6.00 2.08 1.63
CA SER A 114 6.27 1.35 0.40
C SER A 114 4.98 0.88 -0.30
N ASP A 115 5.01 0.71 -1.61
CA ASP A 115 3.84 0.27 -2.37
C ASP A 115 3.36 -1.11 -1.92
N LYS A 116 4.29 -2.02 -1.64
CA LYS A 116 3.98 -3.34 -1.07
C LYS A 116 3.21 -3.24 0.24
N LEU A 117 3.62 -2.34 1.15
CA LEU A 117 2.91 -2.15 2.41
C LEU A 117 1.53 -1.52 2.16
N PHE A 118 1.47 -0.51 1.28
CA PHE A 118 0.23 0.18 0.98
C PHE A 118 -0.81 -0.76 0.35
N ASP A 119 -0.50 -1.38 -0.79
CA ASP A 119 -1.42 -2.24 -1.54
C ASP A 119 -1.73 -3.53 -0.78
N GLY A 120 -0.72 -4.09 -0.10
CA GLY A 120 -0.82 -5.37 0.59
C GLY A 120 -1.65 -5.29 1.86
N VAL A 121 -1.58 -4.16 2.57
CA VAL A 121 -2.10 -4.01 3.94
C VAL A 121 -2.94 -2.74 4.08
N VAL A 122 -2.35 -1.56 3.92
CA VAL A 122 -2.97 -0.29 4.33
C VAL A 122 -4.28 -0.02 3.58
N ALA A 123 -4.27 -0.16 2.25
CA ALA A 123 -5.42 0.10 1.39
C ALA A 123 -6.61 -0.83 1.67
N LYS A 124 -6.37 -2.01 2.27
CA LYS A 124 -7.41 -3.02 2.53
C LYS A 124 -8.14 -2.82 3.85
N ILE A 125 -7.53 -2.10 4.80
CA ILE A 125 -8.07 -1.91 6.15
C ILE A 125 -9.51 -1.37 6.12
N PRO A 126 -9.84 -0.29 5.38
CA PRO A 126 -11.21 0.23 5.36
C PRO A 126 -12.22 -0.79 4.82
N GLY A 127 -11.88 -1.49 3.73
CA GLY A 127 -12.73 -2.51 3.13
C GLY A 127 -13.01 -3.68 4.07
N ASN A 128 -11.99 -4.19 4.75
CA ASN A 128 -12.13 -5.28 5.72
C ASN A 128 -13.09 -4.91 6.86
N LEU A 129 -12.98 -3.70 7.39
CA LEU A 129 -13.91 -3.20 8.43
C LEU A 129 -15.34 -3.06 7.90
N PHE A 130 -15.50 -2.52 6.69
CA PHE A 130 -16.83 -2.34 6.10
C PHE A 130 -17.56 -3.66 5.91
N LEU A 131 -16.87 -4.69 5.40
CA LEU A 131 -17.42 -6.03 5.19
C LEU A 131 -17.87 -6.71 6.49
N ARG A 132 -17.35 -6.27 7.64
CA ARG A 132 -17.75 -6.77 8.97
C ARG A 132 -18.84 -5.94 9.64
N GLY A 133 -19.38 -4.95 8.94
CA GLY A 133 -20.43 -4.06 9.46
C GLY A 133 -19.90 -2.86 10.24
N GLU A 134 -18.58 -2.72 10.38
CA GLU A 134 -17.93 -1.64 11.13
C GLU A 134 -17.80 -0.37 10.28
N ARG A 135 -18.95 0.16 9.82
CA ARG A 135 -19.03 1.24 8.83
C ARG A 135 -18.36 2.54 9.30
N ALA A 136 -18.61 2.96 10.54
CA ALA A 136 -18.04 4.19 11.08
C ALA A 136 -16.51 4.09 11.20
N ALA A 137 -16.00 2.97 11.72
CA ALA A 137 -14.58 2.72 11.85
C ALA A 137 -13.90 2.61 10.47
N SER A 138 -14.56 1.98 9.50
CA SER A 138 -14.08 1.87 8.13
C SER A 138 -13.82 3.25 7.50
N ILE A 139 -14.79 4.16 7.59
CA ILE A 139 -14.65 5.54 7.06
C ILE A 139 -13.59 6.33 7.86
N GLU A 140 -13.54 6.14 9.17
CA GLU A 140 -12.50 6.74 10.03
C GLU A 140 -11.10 6.32 9.58
N MET A 141 -10.87 5.02 9.33
CA MET A 141 -9.59 4.52 8.83
C MET A 141 -9.27 5.07 7.44
N ALA A 142 -10.24 5.13 6.53
CA ALA A 142 -10.03 5.66 5.18
C ALA A 142 -9.54 7.13 5.21
N ARG A 143 -10.15 7.97 6.06
CA ARG A 143 -9.71 9.37 6.26
C ARG A 143 -8.33 9.48 6.89
N ALA A 144 -8.03 8.62 7.87
CA ALA A 144 -6.70 8.59 8.49
C ALA A 144 -5.60 8.19 7.48
N ILE A 145 -5.91 7.25 6.58
CA ILE A 145 -4.99 6.84 5.50
C ILE A 145 -4.82 7.98 4.49
N GLU A 146 -5.90 8.68 4.12
CA GLU A 146 -5.85 9.78 3.17
C GLU A 146 -4.81 10.84 3.55
N GLU A 147 -4.79 11.29 4.81
CA GLU A 147 -3.81 12.28 5.27
C GLU A 147 -2.35 11.86 5.09
N ARG A 148 -2.10 10.54 5.05
CA ARG A 148 -0.78 9.94 4.85
C ARG A 148 -0.40 9.76 3.39
N VAL A 149 -1.36 9.86 2.46
CA VAL A 149 -1.15 9.54 1.04
C VAL A 149 -1.68 10.60 0.08
N LYS A 150 -2.11 11.76 0.60
CA LYS A 150 -2.71 12.86 -0.16
C LYS A 150 -1.84 13.48 -1.25
N ASP A 151 -0.55 13.17 -1.27
CA ASP A 151 0.43 13.58 -2.26
C ASP A 151 0.73 12.49 -3.31
N ASN A 152 0.04 11.36 -3.27
CA ASN A 152 0.20 10.26 -4.22
C ASN A 152 -1.13 9.95 -4.94
N ALA A 153 -1.17 10.26 -6.24
CA ALA A 153 -2.35 10.06 -7.07
C ALA A 153 -2.88 8.63 -7.04
N LEU A 154 -2.02 7.61 -7.21
CA LEU A 154 -2.44 6.21 -7.26
C LEU A 154 -3.05 5.74 -5.92
N ARG A 155 -2.52 6.24 -4.80
CA ARG A 155 -3.05 5.90 -3.46
C ARG A 155 -4.37 6.60 -3.18
N LEU A 156 -4.55 7.84 -3.65
CA LEU A 156 -5.85 8.51 -3.65
C LEU A 156 -6.87 7.73 -4.49
N LEU A 157 -6.47 7.16 -5.64
CA LEU A 157 -7.35 6.32 -6.45
C LEU A 157 -7.73 5.01 -5.76
N ALA A 158 -6.81 4.39 -5.01
CA ALA A 158 -7.15 3.22 -4.20
C ALA A 158 -8.20 3.55 -3.12
N LEU A 159 -8.09 4.70 -2.45
CA LEU A 159 -9.12 5.17 -1.52
C LEU A 159 -10.43 5.54 -2.23
N SER A 160 -10.35 6.17 -3.41
CA SER A 160 -11.53 6.45 -4.23
C SER A 160 -12.25 5.16 -4.60
N ALA A 161 -11.53 4.09 -4.95
CA ALA A 161 -12.13 2.79 -5.24
C ALA A 161 -12.86 2.20 -4.03
N PHE A 162 -12.30 2.37 -2.82
CA PHE A 162 -13.00 2.02 -1.59
C PHE A 162 -14.31 2.82 -1.43
N TYR A 163 -14.28 4.15 -1.60
CA TYR A 163 -15.48 4.99 -1.48
C TYR A 163 -16.53 4.69 -2.55
N LEU A 164 -16.12 4.39 -3.78
CA LEU A 164 -17.01 3.89 -4.84
C LEU A 164 -17.68 2.57 -4.42
N GLY A 165 -16.92 1.66 -3.81
CA GLY A 165 -17.43 0.35 -3.37
C GLY A 165 -18.44 0.43 -2.22
N ILE A 166 -18.42 1.51 -1.42
CA ILE A 166 -19.41 1.77 -0.37
C ILE A 166 -20.50 2.77 -0.80
N GLU A 167 -20.56 3.09 -2.10
CA GLU A 167 -21.51 4.04 -2.70
C GLU A 167 -21.49 5.43 -2.04
N ALA A 168 -20.28 5.93 -1.73
CA ALA A 168 -20.04 7.28 -1.23
C ALA A 168 -19.46 8.16 -2.34
N PRO A 169 -20.29 8.66 -3.28
CA PRO A 169 -19.81 9.32 -4.49
C PRO A 169 -19.10 10.65 -4.21
N ASP A 170 -19.49 11.40 -3.18
CA ASP A 170 -18.88 12.71 -2.90
C ASP A 170 -17.42 12.58 -2.44
N ASP A 171 -17.12 11.59 -1.58
CA ASP A 171 -15.75 11.30 -1.15
C ASP A 171 -14.91 10.76 -2.32
N ALA A 172 -15.48 9.85 -3.12
CA ALA A 172 -14.80 9.34 -4.32
C ALA A 172 -14.49 10.45 -5.34
N LEU A 173 -15.46 11.33 -5.62
CA LEU A 173 -15.30 12.46 -6.53
C LEU A 173 -14.16 13.37 -6.08
N ARG A 174 -14.15 13.76 -4.80
CA ARG A 174 -13.11 14.61 -4.22
C ARG A 174 -11.71 13.99 -4.34
N LEU A 175 -11.58 12.70 -4.07
CA LEU A 175 -10.29 11.99 -4.18
C LEU A 175 -9.84 11.87 -5.63
N ALA A 176 -10.74 11.56 -6.56
CA ALA A 176 -10.45 11.50 -7.98
C ALA A 176 -10.02 12.87 -8.53
N GLU A 177 -10.66 13.97 -8.10
CA GLU A 177 -10.25 15.33 -8.45
C GLU A 177 -8.85 15.68 -7.92
N GLN A 178 -8.52 15.28 -6.69
CA GLN A 178 -7.17 15.45 -6.16
C GLN A 178 -6.15 14.63 -6.95
N ALA A 179 -6.47 13.39 -7.29
CA ALA A 179 -5.61 12.54 -8.11
C ALA A 179 -5.38 13.15 -9.51
N ILE A 180 -6.41 13.70 -10.16
CA ILE A 180 -6.28 14.41 -11.45
C ILE A 180 -5.36 15.63 -11.32
N LYS A 181 -5.43 16.39 -10.22
CA LYS A 181 -4.54 17.54 -9.98
C LYS A 181 -3.08 17.11 -9.85
N LEU A 182 -2.81 15.96 -9.24
CA LEU A 182 -1.46 15.43 -9.06
C LEU A 182 -0.92 14.75 -10.34
N ALA A 183 -1.78 14.06 -11.08
CA ALA A 183 -1.43 13.33 -12.29
C ALA A 183 -2.50 13.55 -13.39
N PRO A 184 -2.44 14.67 -14.14
CA PRO A 184 -3.47 15.03 -15.12
C PRO A 184 -3.62 14.08 -16.32
N GLU A 185 -2.62 13.22 -16.55
CA GLU A 185 -2.59 12.21 -17.62
C GLU A 185 -2.92 10.79 -17.11
N GLU A 186 -3.25 10.64 -15.81
CA GLU A 186 -3.64 9.35 -15.24
C GLU A 186 -5.08 9.00 -15.65
N SER A 187 -5.23 8.12 -16.64
CA SER A 187 -6.53 7.65 -17.13
C SER A 187 -7.40 7.09 -15.99
N ALA A 188 -6.82 6.35 -15.04
CA ALA A 188 -7.56 5.78 -13.93
C ALA A 188 -8.22 6.85 -13.03
N ALA A 189 -7.68 8.06 -12.99
CA ALA A 189 -8.27 9.16 -12.22
C ALA A 189 -9.56 9.68 -12.83
N TYR A 190 -9.62 9.79 -14.16
CA TYR A 190 -10.86 10.11 -14.87
C TYR A 190 -11.87 8.96 -14.78
N GLN A 191 -11.43 7.70 -14.85
CA GLN A 191 -12.33 6.56 -14.67
C GLN A 191 -12.96 6.54 -13.26
N ALA A 192 -12.19 6.85 -12.22
CA ALA A 192 -12.69 6.96 -10.85
C ALA A 192 -13.70 8.11 -10.70
N ARG A 193 -13.40 9.28 -11.29
CA ARG A 193 -14.33 10.43 -11.29
C ARG A 193 -15.62 10.12 -12.06
N ALA A 194 -15.50 9.47 -13.22
CA ALA A 194 -16.63 9.02 -14.01
C ALA A 194 -17.54 8.05 -13.24
N ALA A 195 -16.95 7.09 -12.53
CA ALA A 195 -17.68 6.16 -11.70
C ALA A 195 -18.40 6.87 -10.54
N ALA A 196 -17.78 7.88 -9.92
CA ALA A 196 -18.41 8.68 -8.87
C ALA A 196 -19.59 9.49 -9.42
N HIS A 197 -19.44 10.13 -10.58
CA HIS A 197 -20.53 10.81 -11.29
C HIS A 197 -21.68 9.86 -11.63
N ARG A 198 -21.38 8.64 -12.08
CA ARG A 198 -22.38 7.62 -12.38
C ARG A 198 -23.21 7.24 -11.14
N ILE A 199 -22.55 6.99 -10.00
CA ILE A 199 -23.24 6.69 -8.73
C ILE A 199 -24.09 7.90 -8.29
N ALA A 200 -23.62 9.12 -8.53
CA ALA A 200 -24.37 10.35 -8.29
C ALA A 200 -25.44 10.68 -9.34
N LEU A 201 -25.71 9.78 -10.30
CA LEU A 201 -26.66 9.95 -11.42
C LEU A 201 -26.37 11.15 -12.33
N ARG A 202 -25.12 11.63 -12.36
CA ARG A 202 -24.61 12.68 -13.25
C ARG A 202 -24.02 12.05 -14.52
N LEU A 203 -24.91 11.52 -15.36
CA LEU A 203 -24.54 10.61 -16.44
C LEU A 203 -23.77 11.28 -17.58
N ASP A 204 -24.06 12.55 -17.90
CA ASP A 204 -23.35 13.29 -18.94
C ASP A 204 -21.91 13.62 -18.51
N GLU A 205 -21.70 14.04 -17.26
CA GLU A 205 -20.36 14.23 -16.69
C GLU A 205 -19.58 12.92 -16.62
N SER A 206 -20.26 11.82 -16.25
CA SER A 206 -19.67 10.49 -16.29
C SER A 206 -19.21 10.10 -17.70
N ALA A 207 -20.05 10.34 -18.71
CA ALA A 207 -19.70 10.08 -20.11
C ALA A 207 -18.51 10.93 -20.58
N ALA A 208 -18.44 12.21 -20.19
CA ALA A 208 -17.32 13.08 -20.52
C ALA A 208 -16.00 12.56 -19.92
N ASP A 209 -16.02 12.10 -18.67
CA ASP A 209 -14.84 11.57 -18.01
C ASP A 209 -14.40 10.21 -18.56
N TYR A 210 -15.32 9.30 -18.87
CA TYR A 210 -14.96 8.05 -19.54
C TYR A 210 -14.39 8.29 -20.95
N ALA A 211 -14.91 9.27 -21.68
CA ALA A 211 -14.33 9.68 -22.96
C ALA A 211 -12.90 10.21 -22.78
N ARG A 212 -12.67 11.07 -21.79
CA ARG A 212 -11.32 11.57 -21.47
C ARG A 212 -10.37 10.45 -21.04
N ALA A 213 -10.84 9.51 -20.23
CA ALA A 213 -10.07 8.33 -19.86
C ALA A 213 -9.66 7.48 -21.07
N LEU A 214 -10.55 7.34 -22.05
CA LEU A 214 -10.31 6.59 -23.29
C LEU A 214 -9.36 7.34 -24.24
N GLU A 215 -9.38 8.67 -24.28
CA GLU A 215 -8.37 9.47 -25.00
C GLU A 215 -6.95 9.22 -24.45
N LEU A 216 -6.81 9.15 -23.12
CA LEU A 216 -5.53 8.89 -22.45
C LEU A 216 -5.10 7.42 -22.55
N ALA A 217 -6.06 6.49 -22.55
CA ALA A 217 -5.81 5.05 -22.66
C ALA A 217 -6.76 4.41 -23.69
N PRO A 218 -6.47 4.50 -25.01
CA PRO A 218 -7.37 4.05 -26.08
C PRO A 218 -7.67 2.56 -26.09
N THR A 219 -6.87 1.74 -25.40
CA THR A 219 -7.05 0.29 -25.28
C THR A 219 -7.87 -0.13 -24.07
N SER A 220 -8.37 0.82 -23.27
CA SER A 220 -9.17 0.51 -22.08
C SER A 220 -10.58 0.05 -22.45
N ASP A 221 -10.77 -1.28 -22.51
CA ASP A 221 -12.10 -1.88 -22.73
C ASP A 221 -13.08 -1.50 -21.62
N PHE A 222 -12.60 -1.33 -20.39
CA PHE A 222 -13.40 -0.84 -19.28
C PHE A 222 -13.95 0.56 -19.56
N ALA A 223 -13.08 1.52 -19.92
CA ALA A 223 -13.51 2.89 -20.20
C ALA A 223 -14.45 2.95 -21.42
N ARG A 224 -14.16 2.18 -22.48
CA ARG A 224 -15.03 2.10 -23.67
C ARG A 224 -16.41 1.53 -23.32
N ARG A 225 -16.46 0.45 -22.54
CA ARG A 225 -17.72 -0.17 -22.11
C ARG A 225 -18.54 0.76 -21.24
N SER A 226 -17.92 1.41 -20.26
CA SER A 226 -18.60 2.36 -19.38
C SER A 226 -19.08 3.59 -20.13
N LEU A 227 -18.31 4.11 -21.09
CA LEU A 227 -18.76 5.18 -21.97
C LEU A 227 -20.00 4.75 -22.77
N ALA A 228 -19.99 3.56 -23.37
CA ALA A 228 -21.14 3.03 -24.11
C ALA A 228 -22.39 2.92 -23.23
N GLU A 229 -22.23 2.46 -21.99
CA GLU A 229 -23.33 2.40 -21.02
C GLU A 229 -23.89 3.80 -20.71
N MET A 230 -23.03 4.80 -20.48
CA MET A 230 -23.47 6.18 -20.23
C MET A 230 -24.14 6.80 -21.45
N ARG A 231 -23.65 6.53 -22.66
CA ARG A 231 -24.27 7.00 -23.91
C ARG A 231 -25.66 6.40 -24.09
N ARG A 232 -25.82 5.08 -23.86
CA ARG A 232 -27.12 4.42 -23.90
C ARG A 232 -28.09 5.01 -22.89
N ALA A 233 -27.65 5.13 -21.62
CA ALA A 233 -28.47 5.67 -20.54
C ALA A 233 -28.87 7.14 -20.73
N THR A 234 -28.14 7.91 -21.55
CA THR A 234 -28.45 9.30 -21.90
C THR A 234 -29.19 9.44 -23.24
N GLY A 235 -29.68 8.32 -23.81
CA GLY A 235 -30.47 8.31 -25.05
C GLY A 235 -29.64 8.49 -26.33
N LYS A 236 -28.30 8.47 -26.23
CA LYS A 236 -27.36 8.52 -27.36
C LYS A 236 -27.06 7.08 -27.82
N THR A 237 -28.12 6.32 -28.09
CA THR A 237 -28.05 4.86 -28.28
C THR A 237 -27.24 4.46 -29.50
N GLU A 238 -27.24 5.24 -30.59
CA GLU A 238 -26.41 4.99 -31.76
C GLU A 238 -24.90 5.13 -31.45
N GLU A 239 -24.50 6.10 -30.63
CA GLU A 239 -23.12 6.24 -30.16
C GLU A 239 -22.71 5.03 -29.30
N ALA A 240 -23.59 4.59 -28.42
CA ALA A 240 -23.37 3.39 -27.59
C ALA A 240 -23.19 2.13 -28.44
N LEU A 241 -24.06 1.95 -29.45
CA LEU A 241 -24.01 0.81 -30.37
C LEU A 241 -22.67 0.75 -31.11
N ALA A 242 -22.15 1.89 -31.58
CA ALA A 242 -20.83 1.95 -32.21
C ALA A 242 -19.70 1.49 -31.27
N LEU A 243 -19.71 1.94 -30.02
CA LEU A 243 -18.71 1.56 -29.02
C LEU A 243 -18.80 0.07 -28.65
N TYR A 244 -20.01 -0.51 -28.55
CA TYR A 244 -20.18 -1.95 -28.34
C TYR A 244 -19.66 -2.78 -29.52
N ARG A 245 -19.88 -2.34 -30.76
CA ARG A 245 -19.31 -2.99 -31.95
C ARG A 245 -17.78 -2.95 -31.94
N GLU A 246 -17.17 -1.85 -31.52
CA GLU A 246 -15.72 -1.77 -31.37
C GLU A 246 -15.19 -2.78 -30.34
N LEU A 247 -15.83 -2.92 -29.19
CA LEU A 247 -15.48 -3.94 -28.19
C LEU A 247 -15.57 -5.35 -28.77
N LEU A 248 -16.63 -5.65 -29.51
CA LEU A 248 -16.84 -6.98 -30.09
C LEU A 248 -15.90 -7.28 -31.27
N LYS A 249 -15.42 -6.26 -31.98
CA LYS A 249 -14.35 -6.43 -32.97
C LYS A 249 -13.03 -6.84 -32.32
N ALA A 250 -12.72 -6.26 -31.16
CA ALA A 250 -11.49 -6.60 -30.42
C ALA A 250 -11.62 -7.95 -29.70
N ASN A 251 -12.78 -8.20 -29.07
CA ASN A 251 -13.10 -9.44 -28.38
C ASN A 251 -14.55 -9.84 -28.66
N ALA A 252 -14.73 -10.74 -29.63
CA ALA A 252 -16.05 -11.21 -30.01
C ALA A 252 -16.81 -11.93 -28.87
N ALA A 253 -16.11 -12.40 -27.83
CA ALA A 253 -16.68 -13.11 -26.69
C ALA A 253 -17.00 -12.19 -25.48
N ASP A 254 -16.88 -10.87 -25.61
CA ASP A 254 -17.24 -9.94 -24.52
C ASP A 254 -18.77 -9.96 -24.27
N GLU A 255 -19.19 -10.66 -23.23
CA GLU A 255 -20.60 -10.83 -22.86
C GLU A 255 -21.28 -9.49 -22.54
N PHE A 256 -20.59 -8.58 -21.86
CA PHE A 256 -21.15 -7.27 -21.52
C PHE A 256 -21.37 -6.43 -22.77
N ALA A 257 -20.43 -6.47 -23.72
CA ALA A 257 -20.59 -5.77 -24.99
C ALA A 257 -21.72 -6.36 -25.83
N ARG A 258 -21.89 -7.69 -25.84
CA ARG A 258 -23.04 -8.35 -26.51
C ARG A 258 -24.37 -7.92 -25.91
N VAL A 259 -24.50 -7.95 -24.58
CA VAL A 259 -25.72 -7.50 -23.90
C VAL A 259 -25.99 -6.03 -24.22
N GLY A 260 -24.97 -5.17 -24.13
CA GLY A 260 -25.08 -3.75 -24.47
C GLY A 260 -25.52 -3.50 -25.91
N LEU A 261 -24.98 -4.26 -26.87
CA LEU A 261 -25.38 -4.23 -28.28
C LEU A 261 -26.86 -4.58 -28.45
N VAL A 262 -27.29 -5.71 -27.89
CA VAL A 262 -28.69 -6.18 -27.99
C VAL A 262 -29.67 -5.18 -27.38
N LEU A 263 -29.35 -4.63 -26.21
CA LEU A 263 -30.18 -3.60 -25.58
C LEU A 263 -30.27 -2.34 -26.46
N SER A 264 -29.14 -1.92 -27.04
CA SER A 264 -29.11 -0.75 -27.91
C SER A 264 -29.92 -0.97 -29.20
N LEU A 265 -29.85 -2.16 -29.81
CA LEU A 265 -30.67 -2.52 -30.98
C LEU A 265 -32.16 -2.50 -30.65
N PHE A 266 -32.54 -3.06 -29.51
CA PHE A 266 -33.92 -3.06 -29.05
C PHE A 266 -34.47 -1.65 -28.84
N GLU A 267 -33.69 -0.78 -28.17
CA GLU A 267 -34.03 0.63 -27.96
C GLU A 267 -34.21 1.39 -29.28
N LEU A 268 -33.44 1.04 -30.32
CA LEU A 268 -33.56 1.60 -31.67
C LEU A 268 -34.65 0.96 -32.52
N GLY A 269 -35.34 -0.07 -32.01
CA GLY A 269 -36.33 -0.84 -32.77
C GLY A 269 -35.74 -1.70 -33.89
N GLN A 270 -34.43 -1.93 -33.87
CA GLN A 270 -33.71 -2.77 -34.84
C GLN A 270 -33.76 -4.22 -34.37
N LYS A 271 -34.29 -5.11 -35.21
CA LYS A 271 -34.50 -6.53 -34.87
C LYS A 271 -33.43 -7.47 -35.42
N GLU A 272 -32.55 -6.95 -36.27
CA GLU A 272 -31.56 -7.73 -37.02
C GLU A 272 -30.23 -6.97 -37.03
N GLU A 273 -29.16 -7.67 -36.69
CA GLU A 273 -27.74 -7.34 -36.89
C GLU A 273 -26.95 -8.65 -36.98
#